data_AF-A0A832HA41-F1
#
_entry.id   AF-A0A832HA41-F1
#
_cell.length_a   1.000
_cell.length_b   1.000
_cell.length_c   1.000
_cell.angle_alpha   90.00
_cell.angle_beta   90.00
_cell.angle_gamma   90.00
#
_symmetry.space_group_name_H-M   'P 1'
#
loop_
_entity.id
_entity.type
_entity.pdbx_description
1 polymer ?
#
loop_
_entity_poly.entity_id
_entity_poly.type
_entity_poly.pdbx_seq_one_letter_code
_entity_poly.pdbx_strand_id
1 'polypeptide(L)'
;MNARSGQFQTRARGFSMIEVNLAILILTIGLIMVAAIFPVGADYTRQNAEESVSQTIARNAMAILQTRMDANDFSTVTTTSLQAIPNFLTKVPVNSRAYNFGSSTPTPVANPDTAQYFWTALARLSPISSSAGAALVRRYDVYIFVFKKGSVESTYANTYAANPAYVEVSGLRGVTELWLPALYQGPISVGGSMNTSNPTEAIPPRGGVGVGVSSGTVFRQVWTGGATVSPRPALINGEQVIFAPGADGNADVMRAASPLVFVYQTSLTF
;
A
#
# COMPACT_ATOMS: atom_id res chain seq x y z
N MET A 1 -22.49 27.05 -86.85
CA MET A 1 -21.54 27.07 -85.71
C MET A 1 -22.10 26.15 -84.64
N ASN A 2 -21.61 24.91 -84.52
CA ASN A 2 -22.08 23.94 -83.53
C ASN A 2 -20.98 23.69 -82.50
N ALA A 3 -21.14 24.25 -81.31
CA ALA A 3 -20.26 24.01 -80.18
C ALA A 3 -20.62 22.65 -79.53
N ARG A 4 -19.75 21.65 -79.68
CA ARG A 4 -19.84 20.38 -78.97
C ARG A 4 -19.32 20.59 -77.54
N SER A 5 -20.21 20.53 -76.56
CA SER A 5 -19.87 20.46 -75.14
C SER A 5 -19.25 19.09 -74.83
N GLY A 6 -17.94 19.07 -74.57
CA GLY A 6 -17.24 17.90 -74.06
C GLY A 6 -17.63 17.65 -72.60
N GLN A 7 -18.57 16.74 -72.37
CA GLN A 7 -18.79 16.17 -71.04
C GLN A 7 -17.58 15.29 -70.68
N PHE A 8 -16.70 15.81 -69.83
CA PHE A 8 -15.67 15.02 -69.18
C PHE A 8 -16.35 14.01 -68.24
N GLN A 9 -16.54 12.79 -68.72
CA GLN A 9 -16.88 11.65 -67.86
C GLN A 9 -15.72 11.41 -66.90
N THR A 10 -15.87 11.87 -65.66
CA THR A 10 -15.00 11.50 -64.55
C THR A 10 -15.19 10.00 -64.29
N ARG A 11 -14.26 9.18 -64.82
CA ARG A 11 -14.22 7.75 -64.51
C ARG A 11 -14.04 7.57 -63.00
N ALA A 12 -15.06 7.03 -62.34
CA ALA A 12 -14.97 6.59 -60.97
C ALA A 12 -13.92 5.46 -60.91
N ARG A 13 -12.79 5.71 -60.24
CA ARG A 13 -11.78 4.69 -59.96
C ARG A 13 -12.25 3.87 -58.76
N GLY A 14 -12.48 2.58 -58.96
CA GLY A 14 -12.75 1.65 -57.86
C GLY A 14 -11.49 1.34 -57.07
N PHE A 15 -11.63 1.09 -55.77
CA PHE A 15 -10.54 0.63 -54.91
C PHE A 15 -10.07 -0.76 -55.34
N SER A 16 -8.76 -0.97 -55.37
CA SER A 16 -8.19 -2.30 -55.59
C SER A 16 -8.37 -3.18 -54.36
N MET A 17 -8.55 -4.49 -54.56
CA MET A 17 -8.64 -5.47 -53.48
C MET A 17 -7.43 -5.40 -52.52
N ILE A 18 -6.24 -5.05 -53.04
CA ILE A 18 -5.03 -4.86 -52.24
C ILE A 18 -5.13 -3.65 -51.30
N GLU A 19 -5.75 -2.56 -51.76
CA GLU A 19 -5.90 -1.33 -50.96
C GLU A 19 -6.88 -1.56 -49.82
N VAL A 20 -7.98 -2.28 -50.08
CA VAL A 20 -8.94 -2.66 -49.05
C VAL A 20 -8.31 -3.59 -48.02
N ASN A 21 -7.54 -4.59 -48.45
CA ASN A 21 -6.87 -5.51 -47.54
C ASN A 21 -5.79 -4.80 -46.69
N LEU A 22 -5.05 -3.87 -47.29
CA LEU A 22 -4.09 -3.01 -46.58
C LEU A 22 -4.80 -2.14 -45.52
N ALA A 23 -5.94 -1.54 -45.88
CA ALA A 23 -6.73 -0.74 -44.95
C ALA A 23 -7.23 -1.56 -43.76
N ILE A 24 -7.70 -2.79 -43.99
CA ILE A 24 -8.15 -3.70 -42.92
C ILE A 24 -6.98 -4.11 -42.02
N LEU A 25 -5.80 -4.38 -42.57
CA LEU A 25 -4.62 -4.74 -41.80
C LEU A 25 -4.20 -3.59 -40.88
N ILE A 26 -4.12 -2.37 -41.41
CA ILE A 26 -3.78 -1.17 -40.61
C ILE A 26 -4.84 -0.93 -39.53
N LEU A 27 -6.12 -1.04 -39.87
CA LEU A 27 -7.23 -0.89 -38.92
C LEU A 27 -7.13 -1.93 -37.79
N THR A 28 -6.85 -3.19 -38.12
CA THR A 28 -6.75 -4.29 -37.16
C THR A 28 -5.60 -4.06 -36.19
N ILE A 29 -4.42 -3.67 -36.69
CA ILE A 29 -3.27 -3.35 -35.84
C ILE A 29 -3.58 -2.15 -34.93
N GLY A 30 -4.22 -1.11 -35.47
CA GLY A 30 -4.64 0.06 -34.69
C GLY A 30 -5.59 -0.29 -33.55
N LEU A 31 -6.60 -1.14 -33.82
CA LEU A 31 -7.56 -1.57 -32.80
C LEU A 31 -6.91 -2.43 -31.70
N ILE A 32 -5.96 -3.31 -32.05
CA ILE A 32 -5.23 -4.12 -31.06
C ILE A 32 -4.35 -3.23 -30.17
N MET A 33 -3.66 -2.23 -30.73
CA MET A 33 -2.85 -1.29 -29.95
C MET A 33 -3.70 -0.50 -28.95
N VAL A 34 -4.85 0.02 -29.39
CA VAL A 34 -5.77 0.76 -28.51
C VAL A 34 -6.35 -0.15 -27.42
N ALA A 35 -6.76 -1.36 -27.78
CA ALA A 35 -7.28 -2.34 -26.81
C ALA A 35 -6.25 -2.72 -25.74
N ALA A 36 -4.96 -2.77 -26.08
CA ALA A 36 -3.89 -3.09 -25.14
C ALA A 36 -3.57 -1.96 -24.14
N ILE A 37 -3.80 -0.69 -24.51
CA ILE A 37 -3.50 0.46 -23.64
C ILE A 37 -4.56 0.67 -22.55
N PHE A 38 -5.83 0.35 -22.84
CA PHE A 38 -6.92 0.63 -21.90
C PHE A 38 -6.79 -0.07 -20.54
N PRO A 39 -6.46 -1.38 -20.45
CA PRO A 39 -6.30 -2.06 -19.16
C PRO A 39 -5.21 -1.40 -18.30
N VAL A 40 -4.08 -1.05 -18.94
CA VAL A 40 -2.94 -0.43 -18.25
C VAL A 40 -3.31 0.97 -17.74
N GLY A 41 -3.98 1.77 -18.56
CA GLY A 41 -4.45 3.10 -18.14
C GLY A 41 -5.49 3.04 -17.01
N ALA A 42 -6.38 2.04 -17.04
CA ALA A 42 -7.36 1.83 -15.98
C ALA A 42 -6.69 1.45 -14.65
N ASP A 43 -5.69 0.57 -14.70
CA ASP A 43 -4.90 0.19 -13.52
C ASP A 43 -4.13 1.37 -12.93
N TYR A 44 -3.49 2.19 -13.76
CA TYR A 44 -2.83 3.41 -13.28
C TYR A 44 -3.81 4.41 -12.67
N THR A 45 -4.98 4.59 -13.29
CA THR A 45 -6.02 5.47 -12.74
C THR A 45 -6.50 4.98 -11.37
N ARG A 46 -6.71 3.68 -11.22
CA ARG A 46 -7.12 3.07 -9.94
C ARG A 46 -6.04 3.24 -8.87
N GLN A 47 -4.78 2.97 -9.19
CA GLN A 47 -3.66 3.12 -8.25
C GLN A 47 -3.51 4.58 -7.80
N ASN A 48 -3.58 5.54 -8.74
CA ASN A 48 -3.51 6.96 -8.41
C ASN A 48 -4.66 7.41 -7.50
N ALA A 49 -5.89 6.92 -7.74
CA ALA A 49 -7.03 7.19 -6.87
C ALA A 49 -6.82 6.61 -5.47
N GLU A 50 -6.35 5.37 -5.36
CA GLU A 50 -6.04 4.72 -4.09
C GLU A 50 -4.95 5.44 -3.31
N GLU A 51 -3.91 5.91 -3.98
CA GLU A 51 -2.84 6.70 -3.36
C GLU A 51 -3.35 8.04 -2.84
N SER A 52 -4.12 8.77 -3.64
CA SER A 52 -4.71 10.05 -3.24
C SER A 52 -5.58 9.91 -1.98
N VAL A 53 -6.45 8.89 -1.96
CA VAL A 53 -7.30 8.56 -0.80
C VAL A 53 -6.45 8.24 0.43
N SER A 54 -5.42 7.40 0.25
CA SER A 54 -4.56 6.97 1.35
C SER A 54 -3.76 8.13 1.94
N GLN A 55 -3.30 9.07 1.10
CA GLN A 55 -2.64 10.29 1.55
C GLN A 55 -3.58 11.18 2.37
N THR A 56 -4.84 11.33 1.96
CA THR A 56 -5.84 12.08 2.73
C THR A 56 -6.10 11.43 4.09
N ILE A 57 -6.27 10.10 4.12
CA ILE A 57 -6.47 9.35 5.37
C ILE A 57 -5.25 9.52 6.30
N ALA A 58 -4.04 9.41 5.77
CA ALA A 58 -2.82 9.58 6.56
C ALA A 58 -2.69 10.99 7.17
N ARG A 59 -3.09 12.04 6.44
CA ARG A 59 -3.11 13.41 6.96
C ARG A 59 -4.16 13.59 8.07
N ASN A 60 -5.35 13.02 7.88
CA ASN A 60 -6.40 13.03 8.91
C ASN A 60 -5.96 12.26 10.16
N ALA A 61 -5.33 11.10 9.98
CA ALA A 61 -4.75 10.30 11.05
C ALA A 61 -3.71 11.10 11.85
N MET A 62 -2.84 11.84 11.17
CA MET A 62 -1.87 12.72 11.82
C MET A 62 -2.54 13.80 12.67
N ALA A 63 -3.60 14.44 12.15
CA ALA A 63 -4.36 15.42 12.93
C ALA A 63 -5.04 14.78 14.16
N ILE A 64 -5.55 13.55 14.03
CA ILE A 64 -6.10 12.80 15.17
C ILE A 64 -5.00 12.51 16.21
N LEU A 65 -3.82 12.09 15.79
CA LEU A 65 -2.69 11.87 16.69
C LEU A 65 -2.29 13.15 17.42
N GLN A 66 -2.17 14.28 16.70
CA GLN A 66 -1.81 15.57 17.29
C GLN A 66 -2.86 16.11 18.28
N THR A 67 -4.14 15.79 18.06
CA THR A 67 -5.24 16.28 18.91
C THR A 67 -5.51 15.39 20.12
N ARG A 68 -5.21 14.09 20.03
CA ARG A 68 -5.54 13.12 21.09
C ARG A 68 -4.34 12.62 21.88
N MET A 69 -3.14 12.67 21.31
CA MET A 69 -1.92 12.25 21.99
C MET A 69 -1.17 13.44 22.58
N ASP A 70 -0.58 13.23 23.74
CA ASP A 70 0.27 14.20 24.42
C ASP A 70 1.72 13.72 24.51
N ALA A 71 2.62 14.60 24.96
CA ALA A 71 4.04 14.27 25.13
C ALA A 71 4.26 13.05 26.05
N ASN A 72 3.38 12.84 27.02
CA ASN A 72 3.46 11.73 27.96
C ASN A 72 3.24 10.38 27.27
N ASP A 73 2.33 10.30 26.29
CA ASP A 73 2.12 9.06 25.51
C ASP A 73 3.38 8.65 24.74
N PHE A 74 4.18 9.61 24.27
CA PHE A 74 5.43 9.33 23.56
C PHE A 74 6.64 9.16 24.48
N SER A 75 6.53 9.53 25.76
CA SER A 75 7.67 9.54 26.70
C SER A 75 8.29 8.16 26.92
N THR A 76 7.50 7.09 26.80
CA THR A 76 7.98 5.70 26.96
C THR A 76 8.55 5.12 25.67
N VAL A 77 8.39 5.81 24.52
CA VAL A 77 9.05 5.45 23.27
C VAL A 77 10.51 5.91 23.35
N THR A 78 11.36 5.10 23.96
CA THR A 78 12.77 5.48 24.25
C THR A 78 13.77 4.91 23.25
N THR A 79 13.33 4.03 22.35
CA THR A 79 14.19 3.33 21.41
C THR A 79 14.09 3.91 20.00
N THR A 80 15.17 3.78 19.23
CA THR A 80 15.18 4.07 17.78
C THR A 80 14.54 2.96 16.94
N SER A 81 14.13 1.85 17.56
CA SER A 81 13.33 0.80 16.95
C SER A 81 11.85 1.18 16.91
N LEU A 82 11.17 0.85 15.81
CA LEU A 82 9.72 1.00 15.68
C LEU A 82 8.95 0.20 16.72
N GLN A 83 8.00 0.86 17.38
CA GLN A 83 7.12 0.26 18.36
C GLN A 83 5.72 0.90 18.35
N ALA A 84 4.75 0.21 18.93
CA ALA A 84 3.41 0.75 19.12
C ALA A 84 3.43 1.98 20.02
N ILE A 85 2.59 2.96 19.69
CA ILE A 85 2.40 4.13 20.53
C ILE A 85 1.65 3.68 21.80
N PRO A 86 2.16 3.96 23.01
CA PRO A 86 1.46 3.68 24.25
C PRO A 86 0.07 4.29 24.27
N ASN A 87 -0.89 3.60 24.90
CA ASN A 87 -2.30 4.04 24.99
C ASN A 87 -3.00 4.29 23.65
N PHE A 88 -2.43 3.85 22.52
CA PHE A 88 -2.98 4.10 21.19
C PHE A 88 -4.45 3.68 21.06
N LEU A 89 -4.77 2.45 21.46
CA LEU A 89 -6.14 1.91 21.37
C LEU A 89 -7.12 2.64 22.30
N THR A 90 -6.65 3.14 23.44
CA THR A 90 -7.48 3.84 24.43
C THR A 90 -7.81 5.25 23.95
N LYS A 91 -6.83 5.98 23.41
CA LYS A 91 -6.98 7.37 22.97
C LYS A 91 -7.50 7.50 21.53
N VAL A 92 -7.26 6.49 20.69
CA VAL A 92 -7.70 6.47 19.29
C VAL A 92 -8.64 5.27 19.07
N PRO A 93 -9.92 5.41 19.45
CA PRO A 93 -10.94 4.40 19.17
C PRO A 93 -11.02 4.08 17.68
N VAL A 94 -11.43 2.84 17.43
CA VAL A 94 -11.59 2.28 16.08
C VAL A 94 -12.34 3.19 15.10
N ASN A 95 -13.46 3.78 15.52
CA ASN A 95 -14.30 4.61 14.64
C ASN A 95 -13.55 5.82 14.05
N SER A 96 -12.48 6.26 14.73
CA SER A 96 -11.61 7.34 14.26
C SER A 96 -10.51 6.83 13.31
N ARG A 97 -10.35 5.51 13.24
CA ARG A 97 -9.40 4.76 12.40
C ARG A 97 -10.01 4.16 11.15
N ALA A 98 -11.33 4.04 11.11
CA ALA A 98 -12.09 3.41 10.04
C ALA A 98 -12.65 4.46 9.06
N TYR A 99 -12.43 4.24 7.76
CA TYR A 99 -12.80 5.16 6.68
C TYR A 99 -13.50 4.44 5.54
N ASN A 100 -14.42 5.15 4.88
CA ASN A 100 -14.97 4.76 3.60
C ASN A 100 -14.62 5.78 2.52
N PHE A 101 -14.52 5.27 1.30
CA PHE A 101 -14.32 6.06 0.10
C PHE A 101 -15.35 5.65 -0.94
N GLY A 102 -15.95 6.64 -1.58
CA GLY A 102 -16.99 6.47 -2.59
C GLY A 102 -16.84 7.56 -3.64
N SER A 103 -17.92 8.26 -3.97
CA SER A 103 -17.88 9.41 -4.89
C SER A 103 -17.34 10.70 -4.25
N SER A 104 -17.05 10.71 -2.95
CA SER A 104 -16.64 11.88 -2.17
C SER A 104 -15.31 11.66 -1.45
N THR A 105 -14.85 12.69 -0.74
CA THR A 105 -13.64 12.61 0.10
C THR A 105 -13.73 11.47 1.14
N PRO A 106 -12.59 10.89 1.54
CA PRO A 106 -12.57 9.85 2.58
C PRO A 106 -13.16 10.38 3.88
N THR A 107 -14.16 9.69 4.41
CA THR A 107 -14.87 10.09 5.64
C THR A 107 -14.77 9.00 6.70
N PRO A 108 -14.64 9.38 7.99
CA PRO A 108 -14.70 8.43 9.09
C PRO A 108 -16.05 7.72 9.14
N VAL A 109 -16.04 6.45 9.55
CA VAL A 109 -17.24 5.61 9.60
C VAL A 109 -17.58 5.28 11.06
N ALA A 110 -18.86 5.42 11.42
CA ALA A 110 -19.33 5.08 12.76
C ALA A 110 -19.25 3.58 13.05
N ASN A 111 -19.63 2.74 12.08
CA ASN A 111 -19.52 1.28 12.16
C ASN A 111 -18.27 0.77 11.39
N PRO A 112 -17.22 0.31 12.09
CA PRO A 112 -15.99 -0.15 11.45
C PRO A 112 -16.15 -1.41 10.59
N ASP A 113 -17.18 -2.23 10.81
CA ASP A 113 -17.40 -3.44 10.02
C ASP A 113 -17.69 -3.11 8.54
N THR A 114 -18.24 -1.92 8.30
CA THR A 114 -18.57 -1.43 6.94
C THR A 114 -17.46 -0.62 6.30
N ALA A 115 -16.35 -0.39 7.01
CA ALA A 115 -15.25 0.41 6.51
C ALA A 115 -14.35 -0.39 5.56
N GLN A 116 -13.91 0.26 4.49
CA GLN A 116 -12.97 -0.30 3.52
C GLN A 116 -11.53 0.08 3.83
N TYR A 117 -11.31 1.23 4.46
CA TYR A 117 -9.98 1.75 4.75
C TYR A 117 -9.77 1.85 6.26
N PHE A 118 -8.55 1.56 6.68
CA PHE A 118 -8.17 1.68 8.07
C PHE A 118 -6.79 2.30 8.20
N TRP A 119 -6.46 2.80 9.38
CA TRP A 119 -5.10 3.18 9.67
C TRP A 119 -4.65 2.77 11.07
N THR A 120 -3.35 2.56 11.21
CA THR A 120 -2.67 2.43 12.51
C THR A 120 -1.35 3.19 12.47
N ALA A 121 -0.74 3.41 13.64
CA ALA A 121 0.49 4.18 13.73
C ALA A 121 1.53 3.52 14.64
N LEU A 122 2.79 3.63 14.21
CA LEU A 122 3.96 3.29 15.00
C LEU A 122 4.80 4.53 15.20
N ALA A 123 5.58 4.53 16.27
CA ALA A 123 6.56 5.56 16.53
C ALA A 123 7.91 4.96 16.90
N ARG A 124 8.94 5.77 16.71
CA ARG A 124 10.27 5.54 17.26
C ARG A 124 10.87 6.86 17.69
N LEU A 125 11.85 6.81 18.58
CA LEU A 125 12.69 7.96 18.86
C LEU A 125 13.52 8.29 17.61
N SER A 126 13.49 9.54 17.18
CA SER A 126 14.29 9.98 16.05
C SER A 126 15.78 9.89 16.42
N PRO A 127 16.64 9.31 15.56
CA PRO A 127 18.06 9.10 15.88
C PRO A 127 18.85 10.41 16.10
N ILE A 128 18.26 11.55 15.73
CA ILE A 128 18.86 12.88 15.87
C ILE A 128 18.49 13.52 17.23
N SER A 129 17.66 12.87 18.06
CA SER A 129 17.30 13.38 19.39
C SER A 129 18.51 13.34 20.32
N SER A 130 18.97 14.50 20.81
CA SER A 130 20.04 14.58 21.81
C SER A 130 19.50 14.13 23.17
N SER A 131 20.17 13.15 23.80
CA SER A 131 19.75 12.56 25.08
C SER A 131 20.41 13.19 26.31
N ALA A 132 21.00 14.38 26.20
CA ALA A 132 21.80 14.98 27.27
C ALA A 132 21.17 16.27 27.84
N GLY A 133 20.45 16.17 28.96
CA GLY A 133 20.19 17.28 29.90
C GLY A 133 18.79 17.91 29.91
N ALA A 134 18.07 17.68 31.01
CA ALA A 134 17.01 18.44 31.71
C ALA A 134 15.88 19.23 31.01
N ALA A 135 15.83 19.40 29.69
CA ALA A 135 14.64 19.90 28.97
C ALA A 135 14.68 19.46 27.51
N LEU A 136 14.74 18.14 27.31
CA LEU A 136 14.96 17.57 25.98
C LEU A 136 13.67 17.63 25.18
N VAL A 137 13.64 18.55 24.22
CA VAL A 137 12.74 18.49 23.07
C VAL A 137 12.99 17.15 22.37
N ARG A 138 12.04 16.22 22.50
CA ARG A 138 12.19 14.88 21.91
C ARG A 138 11.52 14.85 20.56
N ARG A 139 12.25 14.40 19.55
CA ARG A 139 11.72 14.21 18.20
C ARG A 139 11.39 12.74 18.00
N TYR A 140 10.17 12.47 17.58
CA TYR A 140 9.67 11.14 17.30
C TYR A 140 9.39 11.02 15.81
N ASP A 141 9.88 9.95 15.18
CA ASP A 141 9.47 9.61 13.83
C ASP A 141 8.19 8.76 13.94
N VAL A 142 7.12 9.20 13.30
CA VAL A 142 5.81 8.53 13.30
C VAL A 142 5.51 7.98 11.91
N TYR A 143 5.06 6.74 11.88
CA TYR A 143 4.74 5.99 10.67
C TYR A 143 3.27 5.61 10.72
N ILE A 144 2.49 6.17 9.80
CA ILE A 144 1.06 5.90 9.66
C ILE A 144 0.89 4.89 8.53
N PHE A 145 0.33 3.75 8.87
CA PHE A 145 0.06 2.64 7.96
C PHE A 145 -1.40 2.72 7.57
N VAL A 146 -1.68 2.84 6.27
CA VAL A 146 -3.04 2.87 5.74
C VAL A 146 -3.32 1.56 5.02
N PHE A 147 -4.41 0.94 5.43
CA PHE A 147 -4.87 -0.33 4.90
C PHE A 147 -6.11 -0.14 4.03
N LYS A 148 -6.25 -0.98 3.01
CA LYS A 148 -7.45 -1.13 2.20
C LYS A 148 -7.88 -2.59 2.20
N LYS A 149 -9.13 -2.84 2.58
CA LYS A 149 -9.77 -4.15 2.45
C LYS A 149 -10.20 -4.37 1.00
N GLY A 150 -10.06 -5.61 0.51
CA GLY A 150 -10.61 -6.00 -0.79
C GLY A 150 -12.14 -6.05 -0.80
N SER A 151 -12.74 -6.49 0.31
CA SER A 151 -14.19 -6.48 0.56
C SER A 151 -14.45 -6.01 1.99
N VAL A 152 -15.62 -5.40 2.23
CA VAL A 152 -16.04 -4.99 3.58
C VAL A 152 -16.22 -6.20 4.52
N GLU A 153 -16.49 -7.37 3.98
CA GLU A 153 -16.68 -8.62 4.74
C GLU A 153 -15.36 -9.28 5.13
N SER A 154 -14.22 -8.86 4.55
CA SER A 154 -12.93 -9.49 4.83
C SER A 154 -12.55 -9.34 6.30
N THR A 155 -12.11 -10.43 6.92
CA THR A 155 -11.52 -10.45 8.25
C THR A 155 -10.05 -10.90 8.18
N TYR A 156 -9.30 -10.56 9.21
CA TYR A 156 -7.88 -10.82 9.40
C TYR A 156 -7.69 -11.43 10.79
N ALA A 157 -7.62 -12.74 10.84
CA ALA A 157 -7.20 -13.52 11.98
C ALA A 157 -5.71 -13.29 12.26
N ASN A 158 -5.24 -13.88 13.34
CA ASN A 158 -3.82 -13.96 13.62
C ASN A 158 -3.20 -15.10 12.79
N THR A 159 -3.07 -14.88 11.49
CA THR A 159 -2.62 -15.87 10.49
C THR A 159 -1.26 -16.47 10.82
N TYR A 160 -0.39 -15.73 11.53
CA TYR A 160 0.95 -16.17 11.86
C TYR A 160 1.16 -16.60 13.31
N ALA A 161 0.10 -16.76 14.11
CA ALA A 161 0.23 -17.21 15.50
C ALA A 161 1.02 -18.53 15.65
N ALA A 162 1.04 -19.37 14.60
CA ALA A 162 1.77 -20.63 14.59
C ALA A 162 3.26 -20.52 14.19
N ASN A 163 3.70 -19.40 13.60
CA ASN A 163 5.08 -19.22 13.16
C ASN A 163 5.84 -18.26 14.11
N PRO A 164 6.79 -18.76 14.93
CA PRO A 164 7.49 -17.94 15.91
C PRO A 164 8.41 -16.88 15.28
N ALA A 165 8.72 -16.97 13.98
CA ALA A 165 9.51 -15.96 13.29
C ALA A 165 8.74 -14.65 13.06
N TYR A 166 7.42 -14.66 13.22
CA TYR A 166 6.55 -13.51 13.01
C TYR A 166 5.79 -13.19 14.27
N VAL A 167 5.96 -11.97 14.76
CA VAL A 167 5.29 -11.49 15.96
C VAL A 167 4.34 -10.37 15.57
N GLU A 168 3.06 -10.54 15.87
CA GLU A 168 2.09 -9.44 15.74
C GLU A 168 2.53 -8.28 16.64
N VAL A 169 2.61 -7.08 16.07
CA VAL A 169 2.98 -5.88 16.84
C VAL A 169 1.80 -5.52 17.74
N SER A 170 1.95 -5.80 19.04
CA SER A 170 0.89 -5.61 20.03
C SER A 170 0.49 -4.14 20.16
N GLY A 171 -0.79 -3.88 20.48
CA GLY A 171 -1.27 -2.53 20.78
C GLY A 171 -1.70 -1.70 19.56
N LEU A 172 -1.73 -2.31 18.37
CA LEU A 172 -2.18 -1.65 17.13
C LEU A 172 -3.63 -1.94 16.76
N ARG A 173 -4.14 -3.09 17.21
CA ARG A 173 -5.54 -3.48 17.10
C ARG A 173 -5.99 -4.16 18.38
N GLY A 174 -7.27 -4.04 18.69
CA GLY A 174 -7.91 -4.79 19.77
C GLY A 174 -8.11 -6.27 19.41
N VAL A 175 -8.26 -7.12 20.43
CA VAL A 175 -8.45 -8.58 20.24
C VAL A 175 -9.71 -8.94 19.46
N THR A 176 -10.72 -8.07 19.46
CA THR A 176 -11.97 -8.24 18.70
C THR A 176 -11.97 -7.51 17.36
N GLU A 177 -10.92 -6.76 17.04
CA GLU A 177 -10.83 -5.93 15.83
C GLU A 177 -10.32 -6.74 14.63
N LEU A 178 -10.95 -7.89 14.36
CA LEU A 178 -10.51 -8.80 13.30
C LEU A 178 -10.71 -8.22 11.90
N TRP A 179 -11.55 -7.21 11.71
CA TRP A 179 -11.66 -6.50 10.42
C TRP A 179 -10.44 -5.60 10.14
N LEU A 180 -9.57 -5.35 11.12
CA LEU A 180 -8.34 -4.57 10.97
C LEU A 180 -7.16 -5.50 10.67
N PRO A 181 -6.37 -5.25 9.60
CA PRO A 181 -5.14 -5.99 9.40
C PRO A 181 -4.17 -5.81 10.57
N ALA A 182 -3.56 -6.92 10.99
CA ALA A 182 -2.41 -6.87 11.90
C ALA A 182 -1.15 -6.42 11.14
N LEU A 183 -0.28 -5.73 11.87
CA LEU A 183 1.12 -5.59 11.46
C LEU A 183 1.93 -6.68 12.14
N TYR A 184 2.79 -7.32 11.37
CA TYR A 184 3.71 -8.33 11.87
C TYR A 184 5.14 -7.84 11.71
N GLN A 185 5.95 -8.19 12.69
CA GLN A 185 7.38 -8.02 12.68
C GLN A 185 8.05 -9.37 12.41
N GLY A 186 9.04 -9.38 11.51
CA GLY A 186 9.91 -10.54 11.30
C GLY A 186 11.19 -10.19 10.53
N PRO A 187 12.19 -11.08 10.49
CA PRO A 187 13.46 -10.84 9.80
C PRO A 187 13.29 -10.87 8.27
N ILE A 188 13.74 -9.85 7.55
CA ILE A 188 13.71 -9.85 6.08
C ILE A 188 14.87 -10.67 5.48
N SER A 189 14.54 -11.46 4.46
CA SER A 189 15.50 -12.14 3.59
C SER A 189 15.71 -11.34 2.31
N VAL A 190 16.83 -10.63 2.21
CA VAL A 190 17.14 -9.90 0.97
C VAL A 190 17.68 -10.91 -0.05
N GLY A 191 16.95 -11.10 -1.15
CA GLY A 191 17.31 -12.08 -2.16
C GLY A 191 16.75 -13.49 -1.92
N GLY A 192 15.93 -13.67 -0.89
CA GLY A 192 15.23 -14.93 -0.62
C GLY A 192 14.35 -15.36 -1.80
N SER A 193 14.28 -16.68 -2.01
CA SER A 193 13.38 -17.30 -2.98
C SER A 193 12.03 -17.61 -2.32
N MET A 194 10.92 -17.19 -2.93
CA MET A 194 9.57 -17.55 -2.46
C MET A 194 9.20 -19.04 -2.67
N ASN A 195 10.10 -19.86 -3.22
CA ASN A 195 9.81 -21.26 -3.57
C ASN A 195 9.97 -22.26 -2.41
N THR A 196 10.26 -21.82 -1.19
CA THR A 196 10.27 -22.72 -0.04
C THR A 196 8.88 -22.78 0.59
N SER A 197 8.37 -23.99 0.79
CA SER A 197 7.09 -24.26 1.47
C SER A 197 7.04 -23.81 2.93
N ASN A 198 8.18 -23.37 3.47
CA ASN A 198 8.32 -22.71 4.76
C ASN A 198 9.37 -21.61 4.63
N PRO A 199 8.98 -20.37 4.28
CA PRO A 199 9.88 -19.25 4.42
C PRO A 199 10.11 -19.04 5.92
N THR A 200 11.30 -19.44 6.39
CA THR A 200 11.80 -19.15 7.74
C THR A 200 11.99 -17.65 7.98
N GLU A 201 11.80 -16.83 6.96
CA GLU A 201 12.12 -15.40 6.93
C GLU A 201 10.96 -14.60 6.33
N ALA A 202 10.74 -13.40 6.85
CA ALA A 202 9.69 -12.47 6.46
C ALA A 202 9.91 -11.95 5.04
N ILE A 203 9.13 -12.51 4.11
CA ILE A 203 8.99 -11.97 2.78
C ILE A 203 7.59 -11.34 2.73
N PRO A 204 7.46 -9.99 2.75
CA PRO A 204 6.19 -9.35 2.48
C PRO A 204 5.55 -9.90 1.18
N PRO A 205 4.24 -9.73 0.99
CA PRO A 205 3.66 -10.15 -0.27
C PRO A 205 4.28 -9.44 -1.48
N ARG A 206 4.20 -10.05 -2.67
CA ARG A 206 4.66 -9.43 -3.91
C ARG A 206 4.04 -8.04 -4.07
N GLY A 207 4.88 -7.01 -4.25
CA GLY A 207 4.41 -5.62 -4.38
C GLY A 207 4.00 -4.96 -3.05
N GLY A 208 4.07 -5.70 -1.94
CA GLY A 208 3.75 -5.21 -0.61
C GLY A 208 4.70 -4.12 -0.14
N VAL A 209 4.20 -3.28 0.75
CA VAL A 209 4.98 -2.24 1.42
C VAL A 209 5.41 -2.75 2.79
N GLY A 210 6.57 -2.31 3.26
CA GLY A 210 7.03 -2.58 4.60
C GLY A 210 7.93 -1.46 5.11
N VAL A 211 8.29 -1.56 6.39
CA VAL A 211 9.21 -0.61 7.03
C VAL A 211 10.26 -1.36 7.82
N GLY A 212 11.54 -1.03 7.64
CA GLY A 212 12.60 -1.55 8.50
C GLY A 212 12.44 -1.04 9.95
N VAL A 213 12.45 -1.94 10.93
CA VAL A 213 12.24 -1.62 12.35
C VAL A 213 13.33 -0.69 12.86
N SER A 214 14.59 -0.96 12.47
CA SER A 214 15.75 -0.20 12.92
C SER A 214 16.10 0.94 11.96
N SER A 215 16.09 0.69 10.64
CA SER A 215 16.37 1.75 9.66
C SER A 215 15.26 2.79 9.57
N GLY A 216 14.00 2.38 9.74
CA GLY A 216 12.83 3.19 9.42
C GLY A 216 12.62 3.35 7.91
N THR A 217 13.38 2.62 7.10
CA THR A 217 13.27 2.70 5.65
C THR A 217 11.96 2.09 5.20
N VAL A 218 11.09 2.91 4.60
CA VAL A 218 9.90 2.43 3.89
C VAL A 218 10.34 1.83 2.57
N PHE A 219 9.95 0.59 2.30
CA PHE A 219 10.30 -0.10 1.07
C PHE A 219 9.08 -0.74 0.42
N ARG A 220 9.17 -0.94 -0.90
CA ARG A 220 8.25 -1.80 -1.64
C ARG A 220 8.99 -3.03 -2.11
N GLN A 221 8.34 -4.17 -2.00
CA GLN A 221 8.89 -5.42 -2.50
C GLN A 221 8.74 -5.52 -4.02
N VAL A 222 9.86 -5.74 -4.71
CA VAL A 222 9.90 -5.92 -6.17
C VAL A 222 10.36 -7.33 -6.51
N TRP A 223 9.76 -7.89 -7.56
CA TRP A 223 10.17 -9.16 -8.12
C TRP A 223 11.01 -8.95 -9.38
N THR A 224 12.20 -9.54 -9.41
CA THR A 224 13.11 -9.48 -10.54
C THR A 224 13.24 -10.87 -11.16
N GLY A 225 12.29 -11.27 -12.01
CA GLY A 225 12.39 -12.27 -13.09
C GLY A 225 12.96 -13.68 -12.82
N GLY A 226 13.43 -14.00 -11.62
CA GLY A 226 14.25 -15.18 -11.34
C GLY A 226 14.03 -15.74 -9.93
N ALA A 227 12.78 -15.72 -9.45
CA ALA A 227 12.36 -16.12 -8.10
C ALA A 227 12.93 -15.30 -6.92
N THR A 228 13.91 -14.43 -7.17
CA THR A 228 14.53 -13.56 -6.16
C THR A 228 13.68 -12.33 -5.87
N VAL A 229 13.52 -12.04 -4.58
CA VAL A 229 12.84 -10.87 -4.05
C VAL A 229 13.85 -9.83 -3.59
N SER A 230 13.65 -8.56 -3.93
CA SER A 230 14.49 -7.47 -3.44
C SER A 230 13.63 -6.28 -2.96
N PRO A 231 13.87 -5.77 -1.73
CA PRO A 231 13.23 -4.54 -1.27
C PRO A 231 13.82 -3.33 -2.00
N ARG A 232 12.98 -2.33 -2.25
CA ARG A 232 13.41 -1.02 -2.77
C ARG A 232 12.85 0.10 -1.90
N PRO A 233 13.70 0.93 -1.24
CA PRO A 233 15.17 0.87 -1.21
C PRO A 233 15.72 -0.41 -0.59
N ALA A 234 17.00 -0.71 -0.83
CA ALA A 234 17.65 -1.91 -0.28
C ALA A 234 17.73 -1.86 1.25
N LEU A 235 17.44 -2.99 1.90
CA LEU A 235 17.57 -3.19 3.34
C LEU A 235 18.77 -4.10 3.66
N ILE A 236 19.14 -4.14 4.93
CA ILE A 236 20.20 -5.04 5.42
C ILE A 236 19.60 -6.45 5.60
N ASN A 237 20.33 -7.49 5.19
CA ASN A 237 19.86 -8.86 5.39
C ASN A 237 19.70 -9.19 6.88
N GLY A 238 18.57 -9.81 7.25
CA GLY A 238 18.23 -10.10 8.65
C GLY A 238 17.68 -8.90 9.43
N GLU A 239 17.53 -7.73 8.81
CA GLU A 239 16.83 -6.60 9.43
C GLU A 239 15.39 -6.99 9.77
N GLN A 240 14.91 -6.63 10.96
CA GLN A 240 13.51 -6.80 11.31
C GLN A 240 12.67 -5.82 10.50
N VAL A 241 11.61 -6.29 9.86
CA VAL A 241 10.70 -5.47 9.07
C VAL A 241 9.28 -5.60 9.59
N ILE A 242 8.53 -4.52 9.45
CA ILE A 242 7.10 -4.46 9.73
C ILE A 242 6.35 -4.48 8.41
N PHE A 243 5.39 -5.39 8.29
CA PHE A 243 4.55 -5.54 7.11
C PHE A 243 3.15 -6.01 7.50
N ALA A 244 2.22 -5.98 6.55
CA ALA A 244 0.87 -6.53 6.73
C ALA A 244 0.65 -7.71 5.77
N PRO A 245 0.23 -8.89 6.25
CA PRO A 245 -0.17 -9.99 5.38
C PRO A 245 -1.48 -9.70 4.64
N GLY A 246 -1.70 -10.42 3.54
CA GLY A 246 -2.99 -10.49 2.87
C GLY A 246 -4.12 -11.00 3.79
N ALA A 247 -5.37 -10.80 3.36
CA ALA A 247 -6.54 -11.33 4.07
C ALA A 247 -6.53 -12.86 4.10
N ASP A 248 -7.13 -13.45 5.14
CA ASP A 248 -7.22 -14.90 5.28
C ASP A 248 -8.10 -15.53 4.19
N GLY A 249 -7.70 -16.71 3.73
CA GLY A 249 -8.50 -17.51 2.78
C GLY A 249 -7.75 -18.02 1.56
N ASN A 250 -6.45 -17.73 1.41
CA ASN A 250 -5.64 -18.29 0.34
C ASN A 250 -4.40 -18.97 0.93
N ALA A 251 -4.31 -20.30 0.83
CA ALA A 251 -3.18 -21.09 1.34
C ALA A 251 -1.83 -20.68 0.70
N ASP A 252 -1.87 -19.93 -0.40
CA ASP A 252 -0.76 -19.17 -0.98
C ASP A 252 -0.55 -17.81 -0.25
N VAL A 253 -0.47 -17.82 1.08
CA VAL A 253 -0.47 -16.63 1.97
C VAL A 253 0.64 -15.62 1.63
N MET A 254 1.73 -16.08 1.03
CA MET A 254 2.85 -15.23 0.56
C MET A 254 2.58 -14.50 -0.77
N ARG A 255 1.55 -14.91 -1.51
CA ARG A 255 1.20 -14.37 -2.84
C ARG A 255 -0.02 -13.44 -2.81
N ALA A 256 -0.81 -13.46 -1.73
CA ALA A 256 -1.97 -12.58 -1.59
C ALA A 256 -1.54 -11.12 -1.39
N ALA A 257 -2.14 -10.18 -2.13
CA ALA A 257 -1.80 -8.76 -2.03
C ALA A 257 -1.93 -8.26 -0.58
N SER A 258 -0.92 -7.53 -0.10
CA SER A 258 -0.95 -6.89 1.21
C SER A 258 -2.07 -5.84 1.26
N PRO A 259 -2.87 -5.78 2.34
CA PRO A 259 -3.86 -4.72 2.53
C PRO A 259 -3.17 -3.39 2.82
N LEU A 260 -1.87 -3.37 3.17
CA LEU A 260 -1.11 -2.15 3.37
C LEU A 260 -0.87 -1.48 2.02
N VAL A 261 -1.58 -0.39 1.78
CA VAL A 261 -1.53 0.36 0.52
C VAL A 261 -0.59 1.55 0.58
N PHE A 262 -0.38 2.12 1.78
CA PHE A 262 0.38 3.34 1.93
C PHE A 262 1.02 3.44 3.32
N VAL A 263 2.22 4.01 3.38
CA VAL A 263 2.92 4.36 4.62
C VAL A 263 3.31 5.82 4.55
N TYR A 264 2.83 6.60 5.52
CA TYR A 264 3.20 8.00 5.67
C TYR A 264 4.17 8.15 6.83
N GLN A 265 5.36 8.68 6.54
CA GLN A 265 6.36 9.00 7.55
C GLN A 265 6.35 10.50 7.83
N THR A 266 6.36 10.85 9.11
CA THR A 266 6.48 12.23 9.57
C THR A 266 7.24 12.28 10.89
N SER A 267 7.52 13.48 11.40
CA SER A 267 8.13 13.65 12.71
C SER A 267 7.30 14.56 13.60
N LEU A 268 7.11 14.16 14.84
CA LEU A 268 6.53 14.96 15.91
C LEU A 268 7.61 15.45 16.86
N THR A 269 7.41 16.63 17.39
CA THR A 269 8.30 17.25 18.36
C THR A 269 7.45 17.69 19.54
N PHE A 270 7.85 17.29 20.75
CA PHE A 270 7.21 17.64 22.00
C PHE A 270 8.22 18.30 22.95
#